data_AF-A0A852TAI7-F1
#
_entry.id   AF-A0A852TAI7-F1
#
_cell.length_a   1.000
_cell.length_b   1.000
_cell.length_c   1.000
_cell.angle_alpha   90.00
_cell.angle_beta   90.00
_cell.angle_gamma   90.00
#
_symmetry.space_group_name_H-M   'P 1'
#
loop_
_entity.id
_entity.type
_entity.pdbx_description
1 polymer ?
#
loop_
_entity_poly.entity_id
_entity_poly.type
_entity_poly.pdbx_seq_one_letter_code
_entity_poly.pdbx_strand_id
1 'polypeptide(L)'
;MKEVLQQIKEELEKAYDNPQSNNLDQCLLQLQAAREQYGDKGNMIENCITAVTQARNSIVALENAGDVSSAAAFGQAHNALQNAIESYSGTDDNQYE
;
A
#
# COMPACT_ATOMS: atom_id res chain seq x y z
N MET A 1 13.05 1.33 -3.36
CA MET A 1 11.59 1.51 -3.56
C MET A 1 10.81 0.20 -3.50
N LYS A 2 11.19 -0.84 -4.26
CA LYS A 2 10.58 -2.18 -4.17
C LYS A 2 10.47 -2.69 -2.73
N GLU A 3 11.55 -2.62 -1.97
CA GLU A 3 11.60 -3.06 -0.57
C GLU A 3 10.63 -2.25 0.32
N VAL A 4 10.55 -0.94 0.12
CA VAL A 4 9.60 -0.08 0.84
C VAL A 4 8.16 -0.50 0.54
N LEU A 5 7.82 -0.72 -0.74
CA LEU A 5 6.48 -1.17 -1.12
C LEU A 5 6.15 -2.58 -0.58
N GLN A 6 7.12 -3.49 -0.56
CA GLN A 6 6.96 -4.81 0.04
C GLN A 6 6.74 -4.74 1.54
N GLN A 7 7.54 -3.93 2.25
CA GLN A 7 7.36 -3.70 3.68
C GLN A 7 5.96 -3.16 3.97
N ILE A 8 5.48 -2.18 3.20
CA ILE A 8 4.15 -1.59 3.39
C ILE A 8 3.04 -2.62 3.12
N LYS A 9 3.23 -3.50 2.12
CA LYS A 9 2.30 -4.59 1.83
C LYS A 9 2.18 -5.55 3.01
N GLU A 10 3.31 -5.98 3.58
CA GLU A 10 3.29 -6.85 4.76
C GLU A 10 2.63 -6.18 5.97
N GLU A 11 2.89 -4.88 6.19
CA GLU A 11 2.24 -4.13 7.26
C GLU A 11 0.73 -3.97 7.02
N LEU A 12 0.29 -3.86 5.77
CA LEU A 12 -1.13 -3.84 5.40
C LEU A 12 -1.80 -5.19 5.69
N GLU A 13 -1.16 -6.31 5.36
CA GLU A 13 -1.66 -7.65 5.68
C GLU A 13 -1.76 -7.84 7.21
N LYS A 14 -0.72 -7.45 7.95
CA LYS A 14 -0.75 -7.46 9.42
C LYS A 14 -1.83 -6.55 9.99
N ALA A 15 -2.07 -5.39 9.39
CA ALA A 15 -3.10 -4.45 9.84
C ALA A 15 -4.52 -5.01 9.65
N TYR A 16 -4.71 -5.89 8.67
CA TYR A 16 -5.97 -6.59 8.46
C TYR A 16 -6.22 -7.62 9.57
N ASP A 17 -5.21 -8.43 9.91
CA ASP A 17 -5.30 -9.42 11.00
C ASP A 17 -5.26 -8.78 12.39
N ASN A 18 -4.55 -7.67 12.55
CA ASN A 18 -4.30 -7.00 13.82
C ASN A 18 -4.48 -5.47 13.72
N PRO A 19 -5.73 -5.00 13.64
CA PRO A 19 -6.05 -3.58 13.41
C PRO A 19 -5.51 -2.63 14.48
N GLN A 20 -5.32 -3.10 15.71
CA GLN A 20 -4.88 -2.28 16.84
C GLN A 20 -3.37 -2.00 16.86
N SER A 21 -2.57 -2.75 16.10
CA SER A 21 -1.11 -2.67 16.11
C SER A 21 -0.56 -2.65 14.69
N ASN A 22 -0.86 -1.59 13.95
CA ASN A 22 -0.38 -1.39 12.59
C ASN A 22 0.51 -0.15 12.46
N ASN A 23 1.43 -0.17 11.50
CA ASN A 23 2.29 0.97 11.19
C ASN A 23 1.84 1.67 9.89
N LEU A 24 0.55 1.62 9.53
CA LEU A 24 0.07 2.19 8.28
C LEU A 24 0.30 3.70 8.20
N ASP A 25 0.27 4.41 9.33
CA ASP A 25 0.64 5.83 9.40
C ASP A 25 2.10 6.07 8.98
N GLN A 26 3.04 5.23 9.45
CA GLN A 26 4.45 5.32 9.03
C GLN A 26 4.62 4.96 7.55
N CYS A 27 3.91 3.94 7.10
CA CYS A 27 3.89 3.52 5.70
C CYS A 27 3.43 4.65 4.76
N LEU A 28 2.38 5.38 5.14
CA LEU A 28 1.86 6.51 4.37
C LEU A 28 2.88 7.65 4.27
N LEU A 29 3.59 7.96 5.36
CA LEU A 29 4.67 8.96 5.34
C LEU A 29 5.81 8.55 4.39
N GLN A 30 6.20 7.27 4.41
CA GLN A 30 7.22 6.74 3.49
C GLN A 30 6.78 6.84 2.03
N LEU A 31 5.51 6.52 1.73
CA LEU A 31 4.96 6.65 0.38
C LEU A 31 4.90 8.12 -0.07
N GLN A 32 4.52 9.04 0.80
CA GLN A 32 4.48 10.48 0.47
C GLN A 32 5.88 11.00 0.15
N ALA A 33 6.87 10.67 0.98
CA ALA A 33 8.26 11.04 0.74
C ALA A 33 8.80 10.42 -0.56
N ALA A 34 8.42 9.18 -0.85
CA ALA A 34 8.80 8.52 -2.10
C ALA A 34 8.13 9.17 -3.32
N ARG A 35 6.86 9.60 -3.23
CA ARG A 35 6.18 10.31 -4.32
C ARG A 35 6.94 11.59 -4.72
N GLU A 36 7.44 12.34 -3.74
CA GLU A 36 8.23 13.55 -3.98
C GLU A 36 9.59 13.25 -4.64
N GLN A 37 10.17 12.07 -4.35
CA GLN A 37 11.45 11.64 -4.95
C GLN A 37 11.29 11.04 -6.34
N TYR A 38 10.17 10.37 -6.61
CA TYR A 38 9.93 9.62 -7.85
C TYR A 38 8.84 10.31 -8.68
N GLY A 39 9.18 11.45 -9.31
CA GLY A 39 8.22 12.28 -10.05
C GLY A 39 7.38 11.53 -11.10
N ASP A 40 8.02 10.91 -12.11
CA ASP A 40 7.32 10.26 -13.22
C ASP A 40 6.53 8.99 -12.80
N LYS A 41 7.07 8.26 -11.82
CA LYS A 41 6.36 7.13 -11.16
C LYS A 41 5.45 7.59 -10.02
N GLY A 42 5.26 8.89 -9.85
CA GLY A 42 4.52 9.52 -8.75
C GLY A 42 3.06 9.16 -8.75
N ASN A 43 2.42 9.04 -9.93
CA ASN A 43 1.02 8.62 -10.05
C ASN A 43 0.78 7.22 -9.48
N MET A 44 1.74 6.31 -9.63
CA MET A 44 1.61 4.94 -9.12
C MET A 44 1.77 4.89 -7.60
N ILE A 45 2.69 5.69 -7.05
CA ILE A 45 2.85 5.86 -5.61
C ILE A 45 1.61 6.56 -5.02
N GLU A 46 1.05 7.56 -5.70
CA GLU A 46 -0.17 8.25 -5.28
C GLU A 46 -1.37 7.30 -5.22
N ASN A 47 -1.45 6.36 -6.16
CA ASN A 47 -2.46 5.31 -6.13
C ASN A 47 -2.30 4.40 -4.90
N CYS A 48 -1.04 4.06 -4.54
CA CYS A 48 -0.75 3.33 -3.30
C CYS A 48 -1.13 4.14 -2.05
N ILE A 49 -0.79 5.43 -2.00
CA ILE A 49 -1.14 6.33 -0.87
C ILE A 49 -2.65 6.35 -0.69
N THR A 50 -3.39 6.54 -1.78
CA THR A 50 -4.86 6.63 -1.76
C THR A 50 -5.46 5.32 -1.24
N ALA A 51 -5.01 4.18 -1.76
CA ALA A 51 -5.56 2.88 -1.38
C ALA A 51 -5.21 2.51 0.07
N VAL A 52 -3.96 2.70 0.50
CA VAL A 52 -3.53 2.44 1.89
C VAL A 52 -4.24 3.37 2.87
N THR A 53 -4.49 4.63 2.49
CA THR A 53 -5.28 5.57 3.30
C THR A 53 -6.71 5.07 3.47
N GLN A 54 -7.35 4.57 2.42
CA GLN A 54 -8.69 3.98 2.52
C GLN A 54 -8.70 2.76 3.44
N ALA A 55 -7.74 1.84 3.28
CA ALA A 55 -7.62 0.67 4.15
C ALA A 55 -7.44 1.05 5.63
N ARG A 56 -6.58 2.04 5.93
CA ARG A 56 -6.39 2.57 7.28
C ARG A 56 -7.69 3.14 7.85
N ASN A 57 -8.42 3.96 7.09
CA ASN A 57 -9.69 4.52 7.56
C ASN A 57 -10.76 3.43 7.75
N SER A 58 -10.72 2.39 6.92
CA SER A 58 -11.58 1.22 7.06
C SER A 58 -11.28 0.41 8.30
N ILE A 59 -10.04 0.38 8.82
CA ILE A 59 -9.74 -0.23 10.13
C ILE A 59 -10.58 0.41 11.24
N VAL A 60 -10.57 1.75 11.28
CA VAL A 60 -11.35 2.52 12.26
C VAL A 60 -12.84 2.24 12.09
N ALA A 61 -13.31 2.12 10.84
CA ALA A 61 -14.70 1.74 10.55
C ALA A 61 -15.02 0.29 10.97
N LEU A 62 -14.08 -0.65 10.79
CA LEU A 62 -14.23 -2.06 11.15
C LEU A 62 -14.31 -2.24 12.67
N GLU A 63 -13.47 -1.54 13.44
CA GLU A 63 -13.54 -1.54 14.91
C GLU A 63 -14.87 -1.00 15.44
N ASN A 64 -15.52 -0.08 14.70
CA ASN A 64 -16.79 0.52 15.13
C ASN A 64 -18.04 -0.23 14.61
N ALA A 65 -18.00 -0.83 13.42
CA ALA A 65 -19.19 -1.34 12.72
C ALA A 65 -19.10 -2.82 12.27
N GLY A 66 -17.92 -3.46 12.30
CA GLY A 66 -17.74 -4.86 11.86
C GLY A 66 -18.10 -5.07 10.38
N ASP A 67 -17.83 -4.08 9.53
CA ASP A 67 -18.38 -3.99 8.18
C ASP A 67 -17.49 -4.63 7.10
N VAL A 68 -18.11 -5.41 6.21
CA VAL A 68 -17.54 -6.08 5.02
C VAL A 68 -16.81 -5.10 4.09
N SER A 69 -17.22 -3.83 4.10
CA SER A 69 -16.63 -2.74 3.33
C SER A 69 -15.12 -2.59 3.54
N SER A 70 -14.63 -3.04 4.69
CA SER A 70 -13.21 -2.95 5.03
C SER A 70 -12.36 -3.92 4.22
N ALA A 71 -12.82 -5.16 4.01
CA ALA A 71 -12.09 -6.15 3.22
C ALA A 71 -11.85 -5.68 1.77
N ALA A 72 -12.82 -4.96 1.20
CA ALA A 72 -12.69 -4.37 -0.13
C ALA A 72 -11.57 -3.29 -0.17
N ALA A 73 -11.49 -2.42 0.84
CA ALA A 73 -10.45 -1.39 0.93
C ALA A 73 -9.05 -2.00 1.06
N PHE A 74 -8.90 -3.03 1.90
CA PHE A 74 -7.64 -3.78 2.03
C PHE A 74 -7.23 -4.48 0.72
N GLY A 75 -8.18 -5.11 0.02
CA GLY A 75 -7.91 -5.74 -1.27
C GLY A 75 -7.47 -4.73 -2.35
N GLN A 76 -8.07 -3.54 -2.37
CA GLN A 76 -7.63 -2.46 -3.27
C GLN A 76 -6.21 -2.00 -2.95
N ALA A 77 -5.88 -1.81 -1.67
CA ALA A 77 -4.55 -1.41 -1.23
C ALA A 77 -3.48 -2.48 -1.56
N HIS A 78 -3.79 -3.75 -1.33
CA HIS A 78 -2.90 -4.85 -1.67
C HIS A 78 -2.60 -4.91 -3.18
N ASN A 79 -3.63 -4.78 -4.02
CA ASN A 79 -3.46 -4.77 -5.48
C ASN A 79 -2.65 -3.57 -5.97
N ALA A 80 -2.89 -2.38 -5.42
CA ALA A 80 -2.13 -1.18 -5.77
C ALA A 80 -0.64 -1.34 -5.43
N LEU A 81 -0.33 -1.84 -4.22
CA LEU A 81 1.04 -2.10 -3.79
C LEU A 81 1.70 -3.19 -4.63
N GLN A 82 0.98 -4.27 -4.95
CA GLN A 82 1.51 -5.35 -5.78
C GLN A 82 1.84 -4.87 -7.20
N ASN A 83 0.93 -4.15 -7.85
CA ASN A 83 1.19 -3.55 -9.16
C ASN A 83 2.38 -2.58 -9.11
N ALA A 84 2.50 -1.80 -8.04
CA ALA A 84 3.65 -0.93 -7.85
C ALA A 84 4.95 -1.73 -7.73
N ILE A 85 4.98 -2.76 -6.88
CA ILE A 85 6.13 -3.67 -6.70
C ILE A 85 6.53 -4.29 -8.04
N GLU A 86 5.56 -4.78 -8.82
CA GLU A 86 5.80 -5.36 -10.15
C GLU A 86 6.36 -4.34 -11.13
N SER A 87 5.84 -3.12 -11.18
CA SER A 87 6.37 -2.05 -12.03
C SER A 87 7.78 -1.58 -11.63
N TYR A 88 8.15 -1.70 -10.35
CA TYR A 88 9.53 -1.49 -9.89
C TYR A 88 10.43 -2.73 -10.03
N SER A 89 9.86 -3.93 -10.17
CA SER A 89 10.60 -5.19 -10.33
C SER A 89 10.81 -5.57 -11.80
N GLY A 90 9.85 -5.26 -12.67
CA GLY A 90 9.88 -5.52 -14.11
C GLY A 90 10.83 -4.61 -14.90
N THR A 91 11.63 -3.79 -14.20
CA THR A 91 12.79 -3.12 -14.81
C THR A 91 14.06 -3.97 -14.72
N ASP A 92 14.02 -5.13 -14.05
CA ASP A 92 15.16 -6.04 -13.87
C ASP A 92 15.10 -7.29 -14.77
N ASP A 93 13.93 -7.60 -15.37
CA ASP A 93 13.69 -8.86 -16.12
C ASP A 93 13.16 -8.62 -17.55
N ASN A 94 13.81 -7.73 -18.31
CA ASN A 94 13.65 -7.64 -19.78
C ASN A 94 14.87 -6.97 -20.43
N GLN A 95 16.06 -7.41 -20.02
CA GLN A 95 17.19 -7.50 -20.92
C GLN A 95 17.23 -8.98 -21.35
N TYR A 96 17.44 -9.27 -22.63
CA TYR A 96 17.27 -10.58 -23.30
C TYR A 96 15.79 -10.89 -23.64
N GLU A 97 15.32 -10.89 -24.89
CA GLU A 97 15.94 -11.06 -26.23
C GLU A 97 15.25 -10.19 -27.30
#